data_AF-A0A9E3SQ39-F1
#
_entry.id   AF-A0A9E3SQ39-F1
#
_cell.length_a   1.000
_cell.length_b   1.000
_cell.length_c   1.000
_cell.angle_alpha   90.00
_cell.angle_beta   90.00
_cell.angle_gamma   90.00
#
_symmetry.space_group_name_H-M   'P 1'
#
loop_
_entity.id
_entity.type
_entity.pdbx_description
1 polymer ?
#
loop_
_entity_poly.entity_id
_entity_poly.type
_entity_poly.pdbx_seq_one_letter_code
_entity_poly.pdbx_strand_id
1 'polypeptide(L)'
;QQGRKLENVKRSVPTNTTFGKDEADLRAKLEAKGVGSTDELWERGATGGTASELVDRLSQWEAAGVERLLLQWIDLDDLESLELIARDVLPHFHKN
;
A
#
# COMPACT_ATOMS: atom_id res chain seq x y z
N GLN A 1 -17.48 25.68 -18.98
CA GLN A 1 -16.71 24.65 -18.25
C GLN A 1 -16.86 23.36 -19.02
N GLN A 2 -15.80 22.87 -19.66
CA GLN A 2 -15.88 21.85 -20.71
C GLN A 2 -16.08 20.44 -20.14
N GLY A 3 -16.95 19.67 -20.79
CA GLY A 3 -17.36 18.31 -20.43
C GLY A 3 -16.24 17.28 -20.49
N ARG A 4 -15.42 17.22 -19.44
CA ARG A 4 -14.60 16.02 -19.19
C ARG A 4 -15.53 14.89 -18.79
N LYS A 5 -15.54 13.81 -19.58
CA LYS A 5 -16.21 12.58 -19.19
C LYS A 5 -15.55 12.03 -17.92
N LEU A 6 -16.35 11.44 -17.05
CA LEU A 6 -15.90 10.86 -15.77
C LEU A 6 -14.77 9.84 -15.98
N GLU A 7 -14.81 9.09 -17.09
CA GLU A 7 -13.81 8.09 -17.50
C GLU A 7 -12.43 8.68 -17.83
N ASN A 8 -12.32 9.99 -18.05
CA ASN A 8 -11.04 10.66 -18.35
C ASN A 8 -10.22 10.98 -17.10
N VAL A 9 -10.75 10.71 -15.89
CA VAL A 9 -10.08 10.98 -14.62
C VAL A 9 -9.75 9.66 -13.93
N LYS A 10 -8.46 9.29 -13.90
CA LYS A 10 -8.00 8.13 -13.13
C LYS A 10 -8.08 8.39 -11.64
N ARG A 11 -8.81 7.54 -10.92
CA ARG A 11 -8.91 7.58 -9.45
C ARG A 11 -7.65 7.00 -8.84
N SER A 12 -6.79 7.88 -8.35
CA SER A 12 -5.52 7.50 -7.71
C SER A 12 -5.60 7.71 -6.21
N VAL A 13 -5.05 6.79 -5.43
CA VAL A 13 -4.89 6.93 -3.97
C VAL A 13 -3.41 7.00 -3.63
N PRO A 14 -2.89 8.17 -3.19
CA PRO A 14 -1.60 8.27 -2.54
C PRO A 14 -1.73 7.83 -1.07
N THR A 15 -0.81 7.00 -0.61
CA THR A 15 -0.83 6.52 0.78
C THR A 15 0.59 6.24 1.26
N ASN A 16 0.87 6.56 2.53
CA ASN A 16 2.10 6.12 3.18
C ASN A 16 2.02 4.61 3.39
N THR A 17 3.11 3.89 3.11
CA THR A 17 3.14 2.42 3.18
C THR A 17 4.18 1.96 4.19
N THR A 18 3.76 1.15 5.16
CA THR A 18 4.68 0.43 6.06
C THR A 18 4.63 -1.06 5.75
N PHE A 19 5.74 -1.62 5.28
CA PHE A 19 5.83 -3.03 4.91
C PHE A 19 6.75 -3.78 5.85
N GLY A 20 6.35 -4.98 6.25
CA GLY A 20 7.21 -5.93 6.96
C GLY A 20 7.36 -7.23 6.19
N LYS A 21 8.58 -7.76 6.11
CA LYS A 21 8.83 -9.04 5.41
C LYS A 21 8.20 -10.25 6.10
N ASP A 22 7.97 -10.13 7.39
CA ASP A 22 7.21 -11.03 8.23
C ASP A 22 6.53 -10.24 9.35
N GLU A 23 5.75 -10.92 10.19
CA GLU A 23 5.03 -10.29 11.30
C GLU A 23 5.95 -9.64 12.34
N ALA A 24 7.17 -10.15 12.53
CA ALA A 24 8.10 -9.63 13.52
C ALA A 24 8.72 -8.31 13.04
N ASP A 25 9.16 -8.25 11.79
CA ASP A 25 9.65 -7.04 11.14
C ASP A 25 8.55 -5.97 11.06
N LEU A 26 7.33 -6.37 10.67
CA LEU A 26 6.18 -5.46 10.63
C LEU A 26 5.91 -4.83 12.00
N ARG A 27 5.87 -5.66 13.05
CA ARG A 27 5.65 -5.20 14.43
C ARG A 27 6.72 -4.20 14.86
N ALA A 28 7.99 -4.50 14.62
CA ALA A 28 9.10 -3.61 14.97
C ALA A 28 8.99 -2.25 14.25
N LYS A 29 8.62 -2.26 12.97
CA LYS A 29 8.43 -1.02 12.18
C LYS A 29 7.22 -0.20 12.64
N LEU A 30 6.12 -0.85 13.02
CA LEU A 30 4.95 -0.18 13.58
C LEU A 30 5.27 0.45 14.95
N GLU A 31 5.94 -0.28 15.83
CA GLU A 31 6.40 0.20 17.13
C GLU A 31 7.33 1.42 16.99
N ALA A 32 8.29 1.36 16.07
CA ALA A 32 9.18 2.48 15.77
C ALA A 32 8.44 3.75 15.29
N LYS A 33 7.27 3.57 14.63
CA LYS A 33 6.39 4.65 14.17
C LYS A 33 5.33 5.05 15.22
N GLY A 34 5.32 4.43 16.40
CA GLY A 34 4.32 4.69 17.45
C GLY A 34 2.91 4.28 17.04
N VAL A 35 2.78 3.17 16.30
CA VAL A 35 1.53 2.57 15.84
C VAL A 35 1.41 1.17 16.44
N GLY A 36 0.27 0.83 17.04
CA GLY A 36 0.06 -0.44 17.73
C GLY A 36 -0.32 -1.60 16.83
N SER A 37 -0.93 -1.33 15.66
CA SER A 37 -1.36 -2.37 14.71
C SER A 37 -1.50 -1.86 13.27
N THR A 38 -1.64 -2.79 12.33
CA THR A 38 -2.00 -2.49 10.93
C THR A 38 -3.39 -1.85 10.83
N ASP A 39 -4.36 -2.30 11.62
CA ASP A 39 -5.69 -1.68 11.66
C ASP A 39 -5.62 -0.20 12.07
N GLU A 40 -4.85 0.13 13.12
CA GLU A 40 -4.64 1.51 13.55
C GLU A 40 -3.96 2.34 12.44
N LEU A 41 -3.00 1.74 11.71
CA LEU A 41 -2.37 2.37 10.56
C LEU A 41 -3.40 2.72 9.48
N TRP A 42 -4.34 1.81 9.21
CA TRP A 42 -5.39 1.97 8.20
C TRP A 42 -6.44 3.00 8.61
N GLU A 43 -6.83 3.05 9.88
CA GLU A 43 -7.71 4.08 10.43
C GLU A 43 -7.12 5.48 10.32
N ARG A 44 -5.78 5.60 10.40
CA ARG A 44 -5.04 6.85 10.20
C ARG A 44 -4.85 7.24 8.72
N GLY A 45 -5.37 6.44 7.78
CA GLY A 45 -5.31 6.71 6.34
C GLY A 45 -4.03 6.25 5.65
N ALA A 46 -3.13 5.57 6.37
CA ALA A 46 -1.96 4.90 5.79
C ALA A 46 -2.29 3.44 5.42
N THR A 47 -1.38 2.77 4.72
CA THR A 47 -1.49 1.35 4.40
C THR A 47 -0.25 0.60 4.84
N GLY A 48 -0.33 -0.71 4.95
CA GLY A 48 0.79 -1.51 5.39
C GLY A 48 0.39 -2.91 5.82
N GLY A 49 1.40 -3.74 6.03
CA GLY A 49 1.27 -5.15 6.34
C GLY A 49 2.42 -5.98 5.78
N THR A 50 2.31 -7.28 5.95
CA THR A 50 3.04 -8.29 5.19
C THR A 50 2.56 -8.35 3.74
N ALA A 51 3.23 -9.12 2.87
CA ALA A 51 2.83 -9.22 1.46
C ALA A 51 1.37 -9.66 1.27
N SER A 52 0.89 -10.67 2.01
CA SER A 52 -0.49 -11.14 1.92
C SER A 52 -1.49 -10.08 2.41
N GLU A 53 -1.22 -9.47 3.56
CA GLU A 53 -2.10 -8.44 4.13
C GLU A 53 -2.18 -7.22 3.22
N LEU A 54 -1.04 -6.83 2.62
CA LEU A 54 -0.99 -5.71 1.69
C LEU A 54 -1.76 -6.04 0.41
N VAL A 55 -1.61 -7.23 -0.17
CA VAL A 55 -2.41 -7.67 -1.33
C VAL A 55 -3.91 -7.59 -0.99
N ASP A 56 -4.33 -8.19 0.13
CA ASP A 56 -5.74 -8.18 0.54
C ASP A 56 -6.28 -6.75 0.70
N ARG A 57 -5.49 -5.87 1.33
CA ARG A 57 -5.85 -4.47 1.52
C ARG A 57 -5.98 -3.71 0.20
N LEU A 58 -5.03 -3.88 -0.71
CA LEU A 58 -5.03 -3.21 -2.00
C LEU A 58 -6.14 -3.74 -2.92
N SER A 59 -6.47 -5.04 -2.86
CA SER A 59 -7.60 -5.63 -3.57
C SER A 59 -8.96 -5.06 -3.12
N GLN A 60 -9.11 -4.70 -1.83
CA GLN A 60 -10.30 -3.99 -1.36
C GLN A 60 -10.45 -2.61 -2.03
N TRP A 61 -9.33 -1.90 -2.23
CA TRP A 61 -9.34 -0.60 -2.91
C TRP A 61 -9.62 -0.74 -4.40
N GLU A 62 -9.05 -1.76 -5.07
CA GLU A 62 -9.39 -2.09 -6.45
C GLU A 62 -10.89 -2.38 -6.59
N ALA A 63 -11.46 -3.20 -5.70
CA ALA A 63 -12.90 -3.50 -5.68
C ALA A 63 -13.76 -2.26 -5.42
N ALA A 64 -13.25 -1.26 -4.70
CA ALA A 64 -13.89 0.04 -4.50
C ALA A 64 -13.73 1.01 -5.68
N GLY A 65 -13.04 0.60 -6.76
CA GLY A 65 -12.89 1.39 -7.99
C GLY A 65 -11.64 2.27 -8.02
N VAL A 66 -10.64 2.01 -7.18
CA VAL A 66 -9.32 2.66 -7.29
C VAL A 66 -8.59 2.08 -8.49
N GLU A 67 -8.12 2.96 -9.37
CA GLU A 67 -7.48 2.58 -10.64
C GLU A 67 -5.95 2.70 -10.59
N ARG A 68 -5.43 3.37 -9.57
CA ARG A 68 -3.99 3.57 -9.37
C ARG A 68 -3.64 3.75 -7.91
N LEU A 69 -2.59 3.06 -7.49
CA LEU A 69 -2.01 3.17 -6.16
C LEU A 69 -0.66 3.84 -6.25
N LEU A 70 -0.43 4.81 -5.38
CA LEU A 70 0.87 5.48 -5.22
C LEU A 70 1.33 5.22 -3.79
N LEU A 71 2.05 4.12 -3.62
CA LEU A 71 2.64 3.73 -2.34
C LEU A 71 3.85 4.64 -2.06
N GLN A 72 3.69 5.55 -1.11
CA GLN A 72 4.76 6.45 -0.69
C GLN A 72 5.76 5.68 0.16
N TRP A 73 6.97 5.52 -0.38
CA TRP A 73 8.10 4.87 0.28
C TRP A 73 8.92 5.91 1.03
N ILE A 74 8.86 5.89 2.37
CA ILE A 74 9.59 6.84 3.24
C ILE A 74 10.90 6.27 3.74
N ASP A 75 10.95 4.96 3.97
CA ASP A 75 12.12 4.27 4.52
C ASP A 75 13.13 3.98 3.39
N LEU A 76 13.76 5.05 2.88
CA LEU A 76 14.55 5.04 1.63
C LEU A 76 15.70 4.03 1.60
N ASP A 77 16.26 3.68 2.77
CA ASP A 77 17.35 2.72 2.90
C ASP A 77 16.87 1.25 2.91
N ASP A 78 15.57 1.01 3.08
CA ASP A 78 14.97 -0.33 3.15
C ASP A 78 14.66 -0.87 1.74
N LEU A 79 15.70 -1.02 0.93
CA LEU A 79 15.57 -1.54 -0.43
C LEU A 79 15.18 -3.02 -0.47
N GLU A 80 15.52 -3.80 0.56
CA GLU A 80 15.11 -5.21 0.69
C GLU A 80 13.59 -5.31 0.72
N SER A 81 12.92 -4.50 1.54
CA SER A 81 11.45 -4.49 1.59
C SER A 81 10.82 -4.01 0.29
N LEU A 82 11.43 -3.02 -0.37
CA LEU A 82 10.96 -2.56 -1.68
C LEU A 82 11.04 -3.66 -2.74
N GLU A 83 12.12 -4.45 -2.75
CA GLU A 83 12.28 -5.62 -3.61
C GLU A 83 11.20 -6.67 -3.31
N LEU A 84 10.92 -6.94 -2.04
CA LEU A 84 9.86 -7.87 -1.63
C LEU A 84 8.48 -7.42 -2.12
N ILE A 85 8.14 -6.12 -2.03
CA ILE A 85 6.90 -5.59 -2.60
C ILE A 85 6.86 -5.82 -4.12
N ALA A 86 7.95 -5.53 -4.82
CA ALA A 86 8.03 -5.72 -6.26
C ALA A 86 7.88 -7.19 -6.67
N ARG A 87 8.41 -8.13 -5.87
CA ARG A 87 8.35 -9.56 -6.12
C ARG A 87 7.00 -10.18 -5.74
N ASP A 88 6.49 -9.83 -4.56
CA ASP A 88 5.41 -10.59 -3.90
C ASP A 88 4.06 -9.86 -3.95
N VAL A 89 4.02 -8.56 -4.23
CA VAL A 89 2.77 -7.76 -4.23
C VAL A 89 2.44 -7.27 -5.64
N LEU A 90 3.41 -6.68 -6.35
CA LEU A 90 3.19 -6.09 -7.67
C LEU A 90 2.56 -7.04 -8.71
N PRO A 91 2.93 -8.35 -8.80
CA PRO A 91 2.35 -9.27 -9.79
C PRO A 91 0.84 -9.49 -9.66
N HIS A 92 0.25 -9.14 -8.51
CA HIS A 92 -1.20 -9.23 -8.30
C HIS A 92 -1.97 -8.08 -8.97
N PHE A 93 -1.33 -6.95 -9.25
CA PHE A 93 -1.98 -5.71 -9.73
C PHE A 93 -1.48 -5.22 -11.08
N HIS A 94 -0.29 -5.66 -11.51
CA HIS A 94 0.20 -5.39 -12.86
C HIS A 94 -0.24 -6.54 -13.78
N LYS A 95 -1.08 -6.22 -14.78
CA LYS A 95 -1.34 -7.14 -15.89
C LYS A 95 -0.25 -6.96 -16.94
N ASN A 96 0.41 -8.06 -17.32
CA ASN A 96 1.30 -8.12 -18.49
C ASN A 96 0.56 -7.67 -19.76
#